data_AF-A0A6J6PSB2-F1
#
_entry.id   AF-A0A6J6PSB2-F1
#
_cell.length_a   1.000
_cell.length_b   1.000
_cell.length_c   1.000
_cell.angle_alpha   90.00
_cell.angle_beta   90.00
_cell.angle_gamma   90.00
#
_symmetry.space_group_name_H-M   'P 1'
#
loop_
_entity.id
_entity.type
_entity.pdbx_description
1 polymer ?
#
loop_
_entity_poly.entity_id
_entity_poly.type
_entity_poly.pdbx_seq_one_letter_code
_entity_poly.pdbx_strand_id
1 'polypeptide(L)'
;MAAPWNPSSKPAAASHGLRRVVRVGLVALTVAALGAGVASAQIHQSKTHAASTSAWVGTWKTTWGTLTFTQKGFKVTGTFTTGKGKITGSVASTKLSGVWSKAPSYKGTDAGSLLLTLSADSKSFTGQYKATGATAWAGKITGRFASGPVNLSWNGTWATSHGTIVFNQFTTNAVTGAYTPKEGRIDATANEYSLNGNWSEEPSYSGPSDAGLLQFTLSKDGRTFTGTYGKETASTGKSWTGVRIGPAE
;
A
#
# COMPACT_ATOMS: atom_id res chain seq x y z
N MET A 1 -53.18 -20.14 -35.83
CA MET A 1 -52.24 -19.82 -36.93
C MET A 1 -50.83 -20.09 -36.44
N ALA A 2 -50.13 -20.97 -37.16
CA ALA A 2 -48.72 -21.39 -37.11
C ALA A 2 -48.07 -21.79 -35.76
N ALA A 3 -47.76 -23.09 -35.67
CA ALA A 3 -46.84 -23.74 -34.73
C ALA A 3 -45.35 -23.59 -35.21
N PRO A 4 -44.36 -24.13 -34.48
CA PRO A 4 -43.01 -23.58 -34.32
C PRO A 4 -41.97 -24.13 -35.30
N TRP A 5 -40.77 -23.53 -35.32
CA TRP A 5 -39.60 -24.07 -36.02
C TRP A 5 -38.55 -24.60 -35.04
N ASN A 6 -38.21 -25.88 -35.23
CA ASN A 6 -37.02 -26.58 -34.76
C ASN A 6 -36.45 -27.30 -35.99
N PRO A 7 -35.12 -27.41 -36.14
CA PRO A 7 -34.62 -28.77 -36.36
C PRO A 7 -33.35 -29.10 -35.59
N SER A 8 -33.44 -30.27 -34.96
CA SER A 8 -32.38 -31.10 -34.40
C SER A 8 -31.32 -31.49 -35.43
N SER A 9 -30.05 -31.61 -35.02
CA SER A 9 -29.20 -32.72 -35.46
C SER A 9 -28.04 -33.01 -34.48
N LYS A 10 -28.00 -34.26 -34.00
CA LYS A 10 -26.84 -35.06 -33.57
C LYS A 10 -26.78 -36.25 -34.57
N PRO A 11 -25.70 -37.05 -34.76
CA PRO A 11 -24.60 -37.36 -33.82
C PRO A 11 -23.19 -37.63 -34.46
N ALA A 12 -22.28 -38.11 -33.60
CA ALA A 12 -21.25 -39.16 -33.83
C ALA A 12 -19.79 -38.79 -34.15
N ALA A 13 -18.92 -39.52 -33.45
CA ALA A 13 -17.47 -39.55 -33.47
C ALA A 13 -16.93 -40.71 -34.33
N ALA A 14 -15.69 -40.60 -34.84
CA ALA A 14 -14.73 -41.66 -35.20
C ALA A 14 -13.52 -40.99 -35.90
N SER A 15 -12.28 -40.98 -35.38
CA SER A 15 -11.24 -42.03 -35.30
C SER A 15 -10.22 -42.02 -36.46
N HIS A 16 -8.93 -41.87 -36.08
CA HIS A 16 -7.66 -42.36 -36.68
C HIS A 16 -7.24 -42.05 -38.15
N GLY A 17 -6.00 -41.56 -38.31
CA GLY A 17 -5.21 -41.62 -39.56
C GLY A 17 -3.77 -41.10 -39.40
N LEU A 18 -2.78 -41.90 -39.80
CA LEU A 18 -1.33 -41.82 -39.50
C LEU A 18 -0.46 -41.02 -40.52
N ARG A 19 0.77 -40.67 -40.07
CA ARG A 19 2.10 -40.58 -40.77
C ARG A 19 2.41 -39.41 -41.74
N ARG A 20 3.54 -38.71 -41.48
CA ARG A 20 4.87 -38.92 -42.13
C ARG A 20 5.96 -37.96 -41.61
N VAL A 21 7.21 -38.43 -41.66
CA VAL A 21 8.48 -37.80 -41.25
C VAL A 21 9.19 -37.18 -42.48
N VAL A 22 10.33 -36.52 -42.22
CA VAL A 22 11.54 -36.20 -43.05
C VAL A 22 11.54 -34.78 -43.70
N ARG A 23 12.59 -33.94 -43.74
CA ARG A 23 14.09 -34.05 -43.65
C ARG A 23 14.77 -32.80 -43.07
N VAL A 24 15.97 -33.05 -42.52
CA VAL A 24 17.06 -32.12 -42.19
C VAL A 24 17.80 -31.68 -43.47
N GLY A 25 18.27 -30.43 -43.50
CA GLY A 25 19.25 -29.93 -44.47
C GLY A 25 20.18 -28.90 -43.82
N LEU A 26 21.46 -29.27 -43.68
CA LEU A 26 22.58 -28.45 -43.23
C LEU A 26 23.45 -28.12 -44.45
N VAL A 27 23.92 -26.88 -44.59
CA VAL A 27 25.03 -26.51 -45.51
C VAL A 27 26.01 -25.59 -44.77
N ALA A 28 27.29 -25.94 -44.89
CA ALA A 28 28.49 -25.29 -44.33
C ALA A 28 28.89 -24.01 -45.14
N LEU A 29 29.87 -23.16 -44.83
CA LEU A 29 31.27 -23.38 -44.45
C LEU A 29 31.95 -22.01 -44.11
N THR A 30 32.91 -22.07 -43.18
CA THR A 30 34.07 -21.20 -42.75
C THR A 30 34.47 -19.92 -43.54
N VAL A 31 35.12 -18.88 -42.95
CA VAL A 31 36.58 -18.79 -42.63
C VAL A 31 36.95 -17.52 -41.79
N ALA A 32 37.88 -17.70 -40.81
CA ALA A 32 38.99 -16.88 -40.23
C ALA A 32 38.94 -15.32 -40.20
N ALA A 33 39.58 -14.55 -39.30
CA ALA A 33 40.37 -14.70 -38.06
C ALA A 33 40.65 -13.27 -37.51
N LEU A 34 41.33 -13.19 -36.36
CA LEU A 34 42.09 -12.05 -35.77
C LEU A 34 41.44 -11.28 -34.60
N GLY A 35 42.01 -11.52 -33.41
CA GLY A 35 42.65 -10.45 -32.65
C GLY A 35 41.82 -9.58 -31.70
N ALA A 36 42.23 -9.63 -30.43
CA ALA A 36 42.20 -8.55 -29.43
C ALA A 36 40.90 -8.26 -28.66
N GLY A 37 41.02 -8.34 -27.33
CA GLY A 37 40.23 -7.56 -26.37
C GLY A 37 39.00 -8.25 -25.82
N VAL A 38 39.14 -8.98 -24.71
CA VAL A 38 38.04 -9.12 -23.75
C VAL A 38 37.82 -7.75 -23.08
N ALA A 39 37.06 -6.88 -23.75
CA ALA A 39 36.34 -5.84 -23.03
C ALA A 39 35.18 -6.55 -22.34
N SER A 40 35.36 -6.87 -21.06
CA SER A 40 34.25 -7.17 -20.17
C SER A 40 33.32 -5.96 -20.17
N ALA A 41 32.31 -5.98 -21.04
CA ALA A 41 31.18 -5.08 -20.95
C ALA A 41 30.47 -5.43 -19.64
N GLN A 42 30.88 -4.75 -18.57
CA GLN A 42 30.05 -4.59 -17.39
C GLN A 42 28.76 -3.97 -17.90
N ILE A 43 27.76 -4.83 -18.09
CA ILE A 43 26.36 -4.46 -18.06
C ILE A 43 26.16 -3.70 -16.75
N HIS A 44 26.36 -2.39 -16.82
CA HIS A 44 25.70 -1.46 -15.92
C HIS A 44 24.23 -1.75 -16.11
N GLN A 45 23.70 -2.58 -15.23
CA GLN A 45 22.29 -2.61 -14.94
C GLN A 45 21.94 -1.18 -14.53
N SER A 46 21.54 -0.38 -15.50
CA SER A 46 20.75 0.81 -15.25
C SER A 46 19.49 0.29 -14.58
N LYS A 47 19.55 0.27 -13.25
CA LYS A 47 18.41 0.09 -12.36
C LYS A 47 17.43 1.17 -12.75
N THR A 48 16.55 0.85 -13.68
CA THR A 48 15.37 1.66 -13.98
C THR A 48 14.60 1.68 -12.67
N HIS A 49 14.68 2.82 -11.99
CA HIS A 49 13.90 3.08 -10.80
C HIS A 49 12.43 3.05 -11.23
N ALA A 50 11.83 1.86 -11.10
CA ALA A 50 10.40 1.67 -11.11
C ALA A 50 9.76 2.77 -10.25
N ALA A 51 8.67 3.34 -10.76
CA ALA A 51 7.92 4.46 -10.19
C ALA A 51 8.12 4.58 -8.68
N SER A 52 8.79 5.66 -8.26
CA SER A 52 9.19 5.93 -6.89
C SER A 52 8.02 5.63 -5.94
N THR A 53 8.14 4.53 -5.20
CA THR A 53 7.27 4.16 -4.09
C THR A 53 7.00 5.39 -3.21
N SER A 54 5.79 5.48 -2.66
CA SER A 54 5.20 6.54 -1.82
C SER A 54 5.96 6.87 -0.52
N ALA A 55 7.30 6.79 -0.50
CA ALA A 55 8.18 6.89 0.65
C ALA A 55 8.19 8.28 1.31
N TRP A 56 7.73 9.31 0.59
CA TRP A 56 7.56 10.64 1.16
C TRP A 56 6.24 10.82 1.91
N VAL A 57 5.24 9.98 1.62
CA VAL A 57 3.89 10.17 2.16
C VAL A 57 3.89 9.91 3.66
N GLY A 58 3.22 10.78 4.40
CA GLY A 58 3.06 10.64 5.85
C GLY A 58 3.41 11.90 6.60
N THR A 59 3.43 11.76 7.91
CA THR A 59 3.78 12.78 8.88
C THR A 59 5.24 12.64 9.30
N TRP A 60 5.93 13.78 9.35
CA TRP A 60 7.33 13.91 9.66
C TRP A 60 7.50 14.93 10.79
N LYS A 61 8.33 14.59 11.78
CA LYS A 61 8.80 15.56 12.77
C LYS A 61 9.99 16.31 12.18
N THR A 62 9.89 17.63 12.09
CA THR A 62 10.93 18.47 11.45
C THR A 62 11.31 19.66 12.31
N THR A 63 12.39 20.36 11.92
CA THR A 63 12.77 21.65 12.49
C THR A 63 11.76 22.77 12.19
N TRP A 64 10.82 22.55 11.26
CA TRP A 64 9.71 23.45 10.97
C TRP A 64 8.40 23.04 11.68
N GLY A 65 8.47 22.10 12.62
CA GLY A 65 7.31 21.50 13.26
C GLY A 65 6.85 20.23 12.53
N THR A 66 5.57 19.91 12.67
CA THR A 66 4.99 18.71 12.03
C THR A 66 4.76 19.01 10.56
N LEU A 67 5.36 18.19 9.68
CA LEU A 67 5.22 18.25 8.23
C LEU A 67 4.46 17.02 7.73
N THR A 68 3.35 17.22 7.04
CA THR A 68 2.57 16.13 6.45
C THR A 68 2.66 16.19 4.93
N PHE A 69 3.02 15.08 4.29
CA PHE A 69 3.12 14.95 2.84
C PHE A 69 2.06 14.00 2.27
N THR A 70 1.53 14.38 1.11
CA THR A 70 0.70 13.55 0.22
C THR A 70 1.39 13.45 -1.14
N GLN A 71 1.35 12.28 -1.79
CA GLN A 71 2.00 12.06 -3.09
C GLN A 71 1.02 11.45 -4.09
N LYS A 72 1.01 11.98 -5.32
CA LYS A 72 0.31 11.41 -6.48
C LYS A 72 1.29 11.30 -7.65
N GLY A 73 1.70 10.07 -7.95
CA GLY A 73 2.79 9.82 -8.91
C GLY A 73 4.07 10.50 -8.44
N PHE A 74 4.68 11.33 -9.31
CA PHE A 74 5.87 12.11 -8.94
C PHE A 74 5.56 13.39 -8.18
N LYS A 75 4.30 13.84 -8.09
CA LYS A 75 3.95 15.11 -7.43
C LYS A 75 3.72 14.91 -5.95
N VAL A 76 4.31 15.77 -5.13
CA VAL A 76 4.12 15.80 -3.67
C VAL A 76 3.56 17.15 -3.25
N THR A 77 2.60 17.13 -2.36
CA THR A 77 2.11 18.30 -1.62
C THR A 77 2.33 18.08 -0.13
N GLY A 78 2.48 19.15 0.64
CA GLY A 78 2.55 19.04 2.09
C GLY A 78 2.19 20.32 2.83
N THR A 79 2.01 20.17 4.13
CA THR A 79 1.71 21.28 5.06
C THR A 79 2.60 21.17 6.29
N PHE A 80 3.05 22.31 6.82
CA PHE A 80 3.78 22.35 8.08
C PHE A 80 3.17 23.32 9.07
N THR A 81 3.14 22.92 10.35
CA THR A 81 2.37 23.61 11.40
C THR A 81 2.90 25.02 11.67
N THR A 82 4.22 25.20 11.71
CA THR A 82 4.83 26.49 12.00
C THR A 82 4.55 27.47 10.86
N GLY A 83 3.82 28.56 11.15
CA GLY A 83 3.51 29.58 10.15
C GLY A 83 2.47 29.16 9.10
N LYS A 84 1.68 28.10 9.34
CA LYS A 84 0.63 27.61 8.41
C LYS A 84 1.20 27.35 7.00
N GLY A 85 2.36 26.70 6.95
CA GLY A 85 3.15 26.54 5.74
C GLY A 85 2.66 25.46 4.80
N LYS A 86 3.05 25.58 3.53
CA LYS A 86 2.71 24.69 2.42
C LYS A 86 3.96 24.33 1.64
N ILE A 87 3.96 23.12 1.07
CA ILE A 87 4.98 22.62 0.15
C ILE A 87 4.30 22.04 -1.08
N THR A 88 4.84 22.34 -2.27
CA THR A 88 4.54 21.60 -3.50
C THR A 88 5.85 21.24 -4.20
N GLY A 89 5.95 20.05 -4.73
CA GLY A 89 7.19 19.57 -5.33
C GLY A 89 7.02 18.33 -6.19
N SER A 90 8.14 17.85 -6.71
CA SER A 90 8.24 16.62 -7.47
C SER A 90 9.39 15.75 -6.98
N VAL A 91 9.19 14.44 -7.03
CA VAL A 91 10.15 13.43 -6.60
C VAL A 91 10.88 12.87 -7.81
N ALA A 92 12.21 12.84 -7.72
CA ALA A 92 13.08 12.11 -8.63
C ALA A 92 14.04 11.27 -7.80
N SER A 93 13.93 9.94 -7.88
CA SER A 93 14.66 9.00 -7.02
C SER A 93 14.44 9.35 -5.52
N THR A 94 15.50 9.57 -4.76
CA THR A 94 15.45 9.93 -3.33
C THR A 94 15.34 11.43 -3.08
N LYS A 95 15.16 12.27 -4.11
CA LYS A 95 15.14 13.72 -3.98
C LYS A 95 13.75 14.30 -4.22
N LEU A 96 13.30 15.15 -3.30
CA LEU A 96 12.13 16.01 -3.48
C LEU A 96 12.62 17.43 -3.78
N SER A 97 12.30 17.95 -4.97
CA SER A 97 12.53 19.36 -5.32
C SER A 97 11.20 20.09 -5.37
N GLY A 98 11.12 21.30 -4.79
CA GLY A 98 9.86 22.01 -4.73
C GLY A 98 9.95 23.44 -4.24
N VAL A 99 8.79 23.97 -3.90
CA VAL A 99 8.61 25.29 -3.31
C VAL A 99 7.91 25.17 -1.96
N TRP A 100 8.31 26.03 -1.03
CA TRP A 100 7.65 26.23 0.25
C TRP A 100 7.04 27.63 0.27
N SER A 101 5.95 27.79 1.01
CA SER A 101 5.38 29.11 1.32
C SER A 101 4.68 29.08 2.68
N LYS A 102 4.57 30.22 3.35
CA LYS A 102 3.93 30.33 4.67
C LYS A 102 3.17 31.64 4.85
N ALA A 103 2.30 31.66 5.85
CA ALA A 103 1.63 32.89 6.26
C ALA A 103 2.63 33.93 6.80
N PRO A 104 2.32 35.24 6.73
CA PRO A 104 1.06 35.77 6.21
C PRO A 104 1.04 35.94 4.68
N SER A 105 2.18 36.14 4.03
CA SER A 105 2.18 36.62 2.64
C SER A 105 2.24 35.52 1.58
N TYR A 106 2.77 34.34 1.92
CA TYR A 106 3.03 33.21 1.01
C TYR A 106 3.86 33.59 -0.24
N LYS A 107 4.62 34.68 -0.18
CA LYS A 107 5.43 35.22 -1.28
C LYS A 107 6.69 35.91 -0.75
N GLY A 108 7.61 36.27 -1.65
CA GLY A 108 8.83 36.98 -1.29
C GLY A 108 9.67 36.19 -0.29
N THR A 109 9.90 36.76 0.90
CA THR A 109 10.64 36.12 2.00
C THR A 109 9.85 35.04 2.73
N ASP A 110 8.52 34.98 2.58
CA ASP A 110 7.65 33.92 3.10
C ASP A 110 7.42 32.78 2.10
N ALA A 111 8.24 32.70 1.05
CA ALA A 111 8.23 31.60 0.11
C ALA A 111 9.61 31.37 -0.50
N GLY A 112 9.81 30.20 -1.10
CA GLY A 112 10.97 29.98 -1.95
C GLY A 112 11.18 28.51 -2.28
N SER A 113 12.40 28.15 -2.65
CA SER A 113 12.73 26.80 -3.10
C SER A 113 13.17 25.91 -1.95
N LEU A 114 12.93 24.61 -2.09
CA LEU A 114 13.47 23.56 -1.21
C LEU A 114 13.99 22.37 -2.02
N LEU A 115 14.98 21.70 -1.44
CA LEU A 115 15.50 20.42 -1.90
C LEU A 115 15.68 19.50 -0.71
N LEU A 116 14.98 18.38 -0.69
CA LEU A 116 15.10 17.34 0.34
C LEU A 116 15.69 16.07 -0.27
N THR A 117 16.45 15.34 0.52
CA THR A 117 17.03 14.03 0.19
C THR A 117 16.65 13.02 1.26
N LEU A 118 15.94 11.98 0.85
CA LEU A 118 15.50 10.88 1.69
C LEU A 118 16.68 9.95 2.03
N SER A 119 16.75 9.47 3.27
CA SER A 119 17.68 8.42 3.66
C SER A 119 17.33 7.10 2.98
N ALA A 120 18.32 6.21 2.83
CA ALA A 120 18.14 4.92 2.17
C ALA A 120 17.05 4.04 2.83
N ASP A 121 16.89 4.16 4.16
CA ASP A 121 15.86 3.45 4.93
C ASP A 121 14.47 4.11 4.90
N SER A 122 14.33 5.25 4.21
CA SER A 122 13.11 6.04 4.14
C SER A 122 12.55 6.53 5.48
N LYS A 123 13.35 6.52 6.55
CA LYS A 123 12.93 6.94 7.91
C LYS A 123 13.35 8.36 8.27
N SER A 124 14.16 9.00 7.44
CA SER A 124 14.60 10.37 7.65
C SER A 124 14.86 11.09 6.34
N PHE A 125 14.94 12.42 6.39
CA PHE A 125 15.48 13.21 5.29
C PHE A 125 16.34 14.36 5.82
N THR A 126 17.26 14.81 4.98
CA THR A 126 17.94 16.10 5.14
C THR A 126 17.60 17.00 3.95
N GLY A 127 17.75 18.30 4.11
CA GLY A 127 17.42 19.22 3.05
C GLY A 127 17.85 20.65 3.31
N GLN A 128 17.60 21.48 2.33
CA GLN A 128 17.95 22.88 2.33
C GLN A 128 16.84 23.70 1.66
N TYR A 129 16.73 24.95 2.08
CA TYR A 129 15.73 25.87 1.56
C TYR A 129 16.32 27.28 1.41
N LYS A 130 15.71 28.06 0.52
CA LYS A 130 16.04 29.46 0.29
C LYS A 130 14.79 30.26 0.00
N ALA A 131 14.82 31.56 0.31
CA ALA A 131 13.75 32.47 -0.05
C ALA A 131 13.70 32.72 -1.56
N THR A 132 12.56 33.18 -2.05
CA THR A 132 12.39 33.58 -3.45
C THR A 132 13.37 34.71 -3.77
N GLY A 133 14.10 34.58 -4.89
CA GLY A 133 15.13 35.54 -5.31
C GLY A 133 16.49 35.37 -4.64
N ALA A 134 16.63 34.50 -3.64
CA ALA A 134 17.93 34.23 -3.03
C ALA A 134 18.84 33.41 -3.96
N THR A 135 20.10 33.80 -4.04
CA THR A 135 21.13 33.11 -4.85
C THR A 135 21.72 31.91 -4.09
N ALA A 136 21.87 32.01 -2.77
CA ALA A 136 22.40 30.95 -1.92
C ALA A 136 21.32 30.21 -1.11
N TRP A 137 21.61 28.96 -0.73
CA TRP A 137 20.82 28.22 0.25
C TRP A 137 21.05 28.82 1.64
N ALA A 138 19.96 29.21 2.31
CA ALA A 138 20.05 29.98 3.55
C ALA A 138 19.76 29.13 4.80
N GLY A 139 18.99 28.05 4.66
CA GLY A 139 18.60 27.23 5.79
C GLY A 139 18.65 25.74 5.51
N LYS A 140 18.73 24.97 6.59
CA LYS A 140 18.70 23.51 6.61
C LYS A 140 17.38 23.04 7.22
N ILE A 141 16.88 21.93 6.71
CA ILE A 141 15.72 21.22 7.26
C ILE A 141 16.07 19.75 7.41
N THR A 142 15.70 19.17 8.53
CA THR A 142 15.79 17.73 8.76
C THR A 142 14.42 17.22 9.16
N GLY A 143 14.09 16.01 8.73
CA GLY A 143 12.85 15.34 9.10
C GLY A 143 13.11 13.92 9.54
N ARG A 144 12.39 13.50 10.59
CA ARG A 144 12.29 12.10 11.00
C ARG A 144 10.87 11.64 10.76
N PHE A 145 10.71 10.49 10.11
CA PHE A 145 9.42 9.89 9.87
C PHE A 145 8.72 9.65 11.21
N ALA A 146 7.48 10.15 11.32
CA ALA A 146 6.67 10.01 12.51
C ALA A 146 5.61 8.92 12.32
N SER A 147 4.86 9.00 11.22
CA SER A 147 3.84 8.02 10.83
C SER A 147 3.51 8.15 9.35
N GLY A 148 3.11 7.07 8.68
CA GLY A 148 2.70 7.11 7.27
C GLY A 148 1.25 7.57 7.09
N PRO A 149 0.75 7.69 5.84
CA PRO A 149 -0.65 7.41 5.59
C PRO A 149 -0.83 5.96 6.01
N VAL A 150 -1.53 5.74 7.11
CA VAL A 150 -1.84 4.38 7.52
C VAL A 150 -2.83 3.89 6.46
N ASN A 151 -2.49 2.83 5.71
CA ASN A 151 -3.54 2.09 5.05
C ASN A 151 -4.35 1.46 6.18
N LEU A 152 -5.42 2.13 6.61
CA LEU A 152 -6.35 1.67 7.65
C LEU A 152 -7.24 0.55 7.08
N SER A 153 -6.58 -0.41 6.45
CA SER A 153 -7.20 -1.61 5.92
C SER A 153 -7.19 -2.66 7.01
N TRP A 154 -8.36 -3.21 7.31
CA TRP A 154 -8.49 -4.39 8.15
C TRP A 154 -8.11 -5.66 7.38
N ASN A 155 -8.05 -5.60 6.03
CA ASN A 155 -7.75 -6.72 5.15
C ASN A 155 -6.45 -7.43 5.55
N GLY A 156 -6.47 -8.77 5.54
CA GLY A 156 -5.30 -9.60 5.78
C GLY A 156 -5.44 -10.55 6.96
N THR A 157 -4.34 -11.19 7.33
CA THR A 157 -4.29 -12.22 8.37
C THR A 157 -3.76 -11.65 9.68
N TRP A 158 -4.36 -12.04 10.80
CA TRP A 158 -4.10 -11.51 12.13
C TRP A 158 -3.94 -12.64 13.14
N ALA A 159 -2.84 -12.63 13.89
CA ALA A 159 -2.70 -13.44 15.09
C ALA A 159 -3.46 -12.74 16.23
N THR A 160 -4.38 -13.43 16.90
CA THR A 160 -5.21 -12.81 17.94
C THR A 160 -5.23 -13.63 19.22
N SER A 161 -5.77 -13.05 20.29
CA SER A 161 -5.98 -13.73 21.57
C SER A 161 -6.96 -14.91 21.48
N HIS A 162 -7.70 -15.07 20.37
CA HIS A 162 -8.68 -16.13 20.14
C HIS A 162 -8.35 -16.99 18.90
N GLY A 163 -7.09 -16.99 18.47
CA GLY A 163 -6.63 -17.70 17.28
C GLY A 163 -6.39 -16.75 16.10
N THR A 164 -6.35 -17.31 14.90
CA THR A 164 -6.07 -16.52 13.69
C THR A 164 -7.37 -15.98 13.11
N ILE A 165 -7.41 -14.70 12.76
CA ILE A 165 -8.49 -14.09 11.98
C ILE A 165 -7.96 -13.74 10.59
N VAL A 166 -8.72 -14.07 9.55
CA VAL A 166 -8.53 -13.52 8.20
C VAL A 166 -9.65 -12.53 7.95
N PHE A 167 -9.33 -11.24 7.83
CA PHE A 167 -10.27 -10.20 7.45
C PHE A 167 -10.21 -9.97 5.94
N ASN A 168 -11.39 -9.86 5.30
CA ASN A 168 -11.56 -9.45 3.92
C ASN A 168 -12.35 -8.14 3.90
N GLN A 169 -11.71 -7.06 3.45
CA GLN A 169 -12.34 -5.75 3.33
C GLN A 169 -12.66 -5.46 1.86
N PHE A 170 -13.95 -5.49 1.50
CA PHE A 170 -14.42 -5.43 0.12
C PHE A 170 -14.65 -4.01 -0.40
N THR A 171 -14.98 -3.08 0.50
CA THR A 171 -15.14 -1.65 0.21
C THR A 171 -14.35 -0.84 1.24
N THR A 172 -14.40 0.50 1.18
CA THR A 172 -13.74 1.32 2.20
C THR A 172 -14.21 1.00 3.62
N ASN A 173 -15.43 0.48 3.80
CA ASN A 173 -16.04 0.31 5.12
C ASN A 173 -16.52 -1.13 5.41
N ALA A 174 -16.85 -1.96 4.42
CA ALA A 174 -17.36 -3.31 4.70
C ALA A 174 -16.22 -4.32 4.94
N VAL A 175 -16.22 -4.99 6.09
CA VAL A 175 -15.22 -5.98 6.50
C VAL A 175 -15.92 -7.27 6.92
N THR A 176 -15.50 -8.38 6.33
CA THR A 176 -15.86 -9.72 6.82
C THR A 176 -14.63 -10.37 7.43
N GLY A 177 -14.82 -11.33 8.34
CA GLY A 177 -13.72 -12.10 8.90
C GLY A 177 -14.07 -13.56 9.15
N ALA A 178 -13.07 -14.42 9.10
CA ALA A 178 -13.17 -15.81 9.50
C ALA A 178 -12.10 -16.12 10.57
N TYR A 179 -12.46 -16.81 11.65
CA TYR A 179 -11.53 -17.15 12.73
C TYR A 179 -11.67 -18.58 13.25
N THR A 180 -10.53 -19.21 13.53
CA THR A 180 -10.44 -20.56 14.12
C THR A 180 -10.15 -20.41 15.62
N PRO A 181 -10.75 -21.22 16.51
CA PRO A 181 -11.09 -22.64 16.29
C PRO A 181 -12.57 -23.03 16.08
N LYS A 182 -13.54 -22.10 16.07
CA LYS A 182 -14.99 -22.43 16.03
C LYS A 182 -15.72 -22.04 14.74
N GLU A 183 -14.99 -22.05 13.63
CA GLU A 183 -15.47 -21.53 12.33
C GLU A 183 -16.13 -20.14 12.43
N GLY A 184 -15.58 -19.32 13.32
CA GLY A 184 -16.17 -18.04 13.69
C GLY A 184 -16.17 -17.06 12.52
N ARG A 185 -17.18 -16.20 12.49
CA ARG A 185 -17.44 -15.22 11.45
C ARG A 185 -17.50 -13.83 12.06
N ILE A 186 -17.07 -12.85 11.27
CA ILE A 186 -17.20 -11.43 11.57
C ILE A 186 -17.89 -10.76 10.38
N ASP A 187 -18.88 -9.92 10.67
CA ASP A 187 -19.48 -8.98 9.73
C ASP A 187 -19.49 -7.60 10.39
N ALA A 188 -18.74 -6.66 9.82
CA ALA A 188 -18.45 -5.40 10.49
C ALA A 188 -18.25 -4.24 9.52
N THR A 189 -18.44 -3.03 10.06
CA THR A 189 -18.22 -1.76 9.38
C THR A 189 -17.00 -1.06 9.98
N ALA A 190 -16.02 -0.78 9.14
CA ALA A 190 -14.85 0.03 9.45
C ALA A 190 -15.18 1.53 9.31
N ASN A 191 -14.73 2.31 10.27
CA ASN A 191 -14.71 3.76 10.22
C ASN A 191 -13.39 4.26 10.81
N GLU A 192 -12.48 4.69 9.94
CA GLU A 192 -11.10 5.04 10.30
C GLU A 192 -10.41 3.91 11.09
N TYR A 193 -10.14 4.16 12.37
CA TYR A 193 -9.50 3.20 13.27
C TYR A 193 -10.50 2.23 13.91
N SER A 194 -11.80 2.43 13.76
CA SER A 194 -12.81 1.60 14.43
C SER A 194 -13.33 0.52 13.51
N LEU A 195 -13.62 -0.65 14.06
CA LEU A 195 -14.36 -1.73 13.41
C LEU A 195 -15.47 -2.20 14.36
N ASN A 196 -16.71 -1.95 13.96
CA ASN A 196 -17.89 -2.29 14.77
C ASN A 196 -18.76 -3.26 14.00
N GLY A 197 -19.25 -4.30 14.65
CA GLY A 197 -20.08 -5.29 13.98
C GLY A 197 -20.46 -6.45 14.85
N ASN A 198 -20.69 -7.57 14.20
CA ASN A 198 -21.14 -8.80 14.82
C ASN A 198 -20.05 -9.88 14.71
N TRP A 199 -19.94 -10.69 15.74
CA TRP A 199 -19.30 -12.00 15.66
C TRP A 199 -20.37 -13.09 15.74
N SER A 200 -20.12 -14.23 15.11
CA SER A 200 -20.91 -15.45 15.29
C SER A 200 -20.01 -16.68 15.15
N GLU A 201 -20.40 -17.82 15.72
CA GLU A 201 -19.61 -19.06 15.67
C GLU A 201 -20.50 -20.30 15.75
N GLU A 202 -19.89 -21.47 15.54
CA GLU A 202 -20.57 -22.74 15.77
C GLU A 202 -21.02 -22.93 17.23
N PRO A 203 -22.12 -23.67 17.47
CA PRO A 203 -22.89 -24.41 16.48
C PRO A 203 -24.02 -23.63 15.81
N SER A 204 -24.54 -22.57 16.43
CA SER A 204 -25.80 -21.96 15.98
C SER A 204 -25.64 -20.69 15.15
N TYR A 205 -24.48 -20.02 15.22
CA TYR A 205 -24.23 -18.69 14.67
C TYR A 205 -25.28 -17.65 15.08
N SER A 206 -25.97 -17.89 16.19
CA SER A 206 -27.11 -17.12 16.64
C SER A 206 -27.01 -16.78 18.12
N GLY A 207 -27.57 -15.62 18.48
CA GLY A 207 -27.56 -15.15 19.84
C GLY A 207 -28.49 -15.99 20.74
N PRO A 208 -28.24 -15.99 22.06
CA PRO A 208 -27.19 -15.25 22.75
C PRO A 208 -25.92 -16.08 23.00
N SER A 209 -25.87 -17.36 22.65
CA SER A 209 -24.73 -18.23 22.94
C SER A 209 -23.59 -18.08 21.95
N ASP A 210 -23.92 -18.00 20.65
CA ASP A 210 -22.95 -18.18 19.56
C ASP A 210 -22.97 -17.00 18.58
N ALA A 211 -23.43 -15.84 19.05
CA ALA A 211 -23.31 -14.57 18.36
C ALA A 211 -23.36 -13.39 19.33
N GLY A 212 -22.85 -12.24 18.87
CA GLY A 212 -22.92 -11.00 19.61
C GLY A 212 -22.25 -9.84 18.87
N LEU A 213 -21.95 -8.77 19.61
CA LEU A 213 -21.35 -7.55 19.10
C LEU A 213 -19.84 -7.50 19.36
N LEU A 214 -19.12 -6.81 18.48
CA LEU A 214 -17.71 -6.46 18.64
C LEU A 214 -17.45 -4.99 18.36
N GLN A 215 -16.42 -4.46 18.99
CA GLN A 215 -15.86 -3.13 18.75
C GLN A 215 -14.34 -3.21 18.86
N PHE A 216 -13.64 -3.05 17.74
CA PHE A 216 -12.18 -3.03 17.69
C PHE A 216 -11.66 -1.66 17.28
N THR A 217 -10.46 -1.35 17.76
CA THR A 217 -9.70 -0.14 17.45
C THR A 217 -8.33 -0.54 16.92
N LEU A 218 -8.06 -0.18 15.67
CA LEU A 218 -6.79 -0.34 14.97
C LEU A 218 -5.76 0.66 15.51
N SER A 219 -4.52 0.22 15.62
CA SER A 219 -3.39 1.07 16.00
C SER A 219 -3.09 2.10 14.91
N LYS A 220 -2.45 3.20 15.31
CA LYS A 220 -2.02 4.27 14.38
C LYS A 220 -1.04 3.82 13.30
N ASP A 221 -0.43 2.65 13.45
CA ASP A 221 0.47 2.08 12.44
C ASP A 221 -0.16 0.92 11.65
N GLY A 222 -1.43 0.60 11.91
CA GLY A 222 -2.19 -0.44 11.21
C GLY A 222 -1.73 -1.86 11.49
N ARG A 223 -0.88 -2.08 12.51
CA ARG A 223 -0.25 -3.38 12.81
C ARG A 223 -0.90 -4.14 13.93
N THR A 224 -1.61 -3.47 14.83
CA THR A 224 -2.29 -4.12 15.94
C THR A 224 -3.71 -3.59 16.08
N PHE A 225 -4.60 -4.36 16.69
CA PHE A 225 -5.86 -3.84 17.16
C PHE A 225 -6.12 -4.29 18.60
N THR A 226 -6.92 -3.49 19.29
CA THR A 226 -7.48 -3.80 20.62
C THR A 226 -8.96 -3.56 20.58
N GLY A 227 -9.73 -4.35 21.31
CA GLY A 227 -11.13 -4.04 21.49
C GLY A 227 -11.84 -5.07 22.34
N THR A 228 -13.15 -5.13 22.19
CA THR A 228 -14.02 -5.94 23.03
C THR A 228 -15.10 -6.62 22.22
N TYR A 229 -15.61 -7.73 22.75
CA TYR A 229 -16.74 -8.47 22.20
C TYR A 229 -17.66 -8.97 23.32
N GLY A 230 -18.96 -9.03 23.07
CA GLY A 230 -19.95 -9.46 24.05
C GLY A 230 -21.27 -9.86 23.38
N LYS A 231 -22.17 -10.47 24.16
CA LYS A 231 -23.44 -11.03 23.66
C LYS A 231 -24.47 -9.95 23.35
N GLU A 232 -24.60 -8.97 24.25
CA GLU A 232 -25.60 -7.89 24.17
C GLU A 232 -24.95 -6.52 23.91
N THR A 233 -23.75 -6.29 24.44
CA THR A 233 -22.97 -5.08 24.24
C THR A 233 -21.49 -5.42 24.01
N ALA A 234 -20.84 -4.71 23.11
CA ALA A 234 -19.40 -4.85 22.92
C ALA A 234 -18.62 -4.06 23.99
N SER A 235 -19.07 -2.87 24.39
CA SER A 235 -18.29 -1.91 25.19
C SER A 235 -17.91 -2.37 26.60
N THR A 236 -18.66 -3.31 27.18
CA THR A 236 -18.36 -3.96 28.48
C THR A 236 -18.01 -5.43 28.33
N GLY A 237 -17.76 -5.86 27.09
CA GLY A 237 -17.44 -7.22 26.73
C GLY A 237 -16.03 -7.65 27.15
N LYS A 238 -15.68 -8.89 26.79
CA LYS A 238 -14.33 -9.43 26.99
C LYS A 238 -13.35 -8.81 26.00
N SER A 239 -12.09 -8.69 26.39
CA SER A 239 -11.04 -8.13 25.51
C SER A 239 -10.69 -9.07 24.36
N TRP A 240 -10.43 -8.49 23.20
CA TRP A 240 -9.87 -9.18 22.03
C TRP A 240 -8.76 -8.30 21.45
N THR A 241 -7.57 -8.87 21.29
CA THR A 241 -6.41 -8.18 20.70
C THR A 241 -5.91 -8.94 19.48
N GLY A 242 -5.31 -8.22 18.53
CA GLY A 242 -4.70 -8.84 17.36
C GLY A 242 -3.46 -8.10 16.87
N VAL A 243 -2.57 -8.86 16.23
CA VAL A 243 -1.34 -8.40 15.58
C VAL A 243 -1.33 -8.93 14.15
N ARG A 244 -1.11 -8.05 13.18
CA ARG A 244 -1.08 -8.41 11.76
C ARG A 244 0.07 -9.36 11.47
N ILE A 245 -0.21 -10.41 10.70
CA ILE A 245 0.79 -11.32 10.15
C ILE A 245 1.16 -10.83 8.75
N GLY A 246 2.42 -10.44 8.55
CA GLY A 246 2.94 -9.92 7.28
C GLY A 246 2.90 -8.39 7.15
N PRO A 247 3.47 -7.82 6.07
CA PRO A 247 3.42 -6.38 5.81
C PRO A 247 1.97 -5.92 5.58
N ALA A 248 1.66 -4.67 5.97
CA ALA A 248 0.40 -4.05 5.57
C ALA A 248 0.44 -3.86 4.04
N GLU A 249 -0.49 -4.49 3.33
CA GLU A 249 -0.69 -4.29 1.89
C GLU A 249 -1.31 -2.91 1.59
#